data_AF-A0A1G0TED6-F1
#
_entry.id   AF-A0A1G0TED6-F1
#
_cell.length_a   1.000
_cell.length_b   1.000
_cell.length_c   1.000
_cell.angle_alpha   90.00
_cell.angle_beta   90.00
_cell.angle_gamma   90.00
#
_symmetry.space_group_name_H-M   'P 1'
#
loop_
_entity.id
_entity.type
_entity.pdbx_description
1 polymer ?
#
loop_
_entity_poly.entity_id
_entity_poly.type
_entity_poly.pdbx_seq_one_letter_code
_entity_poly.pdbx_strand_id
1 'polypeptide(L)'
;MEEKKFISKMDNLKKPDFNSKEPNKKLKLAIINSKKSAAMGVWFLLVPCYFLFMIVMKYYFNVNLHVIDIFEDFIASLDKSPLTKFIAPLFFVGLPIAGIVINLLSVMFFEYDKEQKQINMSVKLKPLNILLVIMSLAVVSIFILYLITENLHP
;
A
#
# COMPACT_ATOMS: atom_id res chain seq x y z
N MET A 1 7.40 -61.39 -13.14
CA MET A 1 6.39 -60.73 -14.01
C MET A 1 6.08 -59.29 -13.56
N GLU A 2 6.21 -58.97 -12.27
CA GLU A 2 6.01 -57.62 -11.73
C GLU A 2 7.09 -56.60 -12.12
N GLU A 3 8.35 -57.06 -12.20
CA GLU A 3 9.49 -56.20 -12.54
C GLU A 3 9.37 -55.58 -13.95
N LYS A 4 8.86 -56.35 -14.93
CA LYS A 4 8.57 -55.84 -16.29
C LYS A 4 7.44 -54.81 -16.31
N LYS A 5 6.43 -54.96 -15.43
CA LYS A 5 5.34 -53.96 -15.27
C LYS A 5 5.85 -52.69 -14.59
N PHE A 6 6.81 -52.81 -13.68
CA PHE A 6 7.42 -51.68 -13.00
C PHE A 6 8.28 -50.85 -13.96
N ILE A 7 9.15 -51.50 -14.74
CA ILE A 7 9.97 -50.82 -15.76
C ILE A 7 9.08 -50.15 -16.83
N SER A 8 8.03 -50.82 -17.28
CA SER A 8 7.05 -50.24 -18.21
C SER A 8 6.33 -49.00 -17.64
N LYS A 9 6.07 -48.95 -16.32
CA LYS A 9 5.52 -47.77 -15.66
C LYS A 9 6.54 -46.64 -15.55
N MET A 10 7.82 -46.96 -15.32
CA MET A 10 8.88 -45.96 -15.25
C MET A 10 9.19 -45.32 -16.61
N ASP A 11 9.18 -46.10 -17.70
CA ASP A 11 9.40 -45.58 -19.05
C ASP A 11 8.25 -44.68 -19.54
N ASN A 12 7.05 -44.87 -19.01
CA ASN A 12 5.88 -44.03 -19.30
C ASN A 12 5.72 -42.83 -18.35
N LEU A 13 6.67 -42.60 -17.43
CA LEU A 13 6.66 -41.38 -16.63
C LEU A 13 7.00 -40.20 -17.54
N LYS A 14 5.96 -39.45 -17.89
CA LYS A 14 6.06 -38.17 -18.59
C LYS A 14 6.99 -37.28 -17.77
N LYS A 15 8.21 -37.03 -18.28
CA LYS A 15 9.19 -36.16 -17.61
C LYS A 15 8.50 -34.82 -17.32
N PRO A 16 8.59 -34.28 -16.09
CA PRO A 16 8.03 -32.98 -15.79
C PRO A 16 8.67 -31.96 -16.72
N ASP A 17 7.85 -31.35 -17.58
CA ASP A 17 8.31 -30.38 -18.56
C ASP A 17 8.58 -29.06 -17.85
N PHE A 18 9.86 -28.83 -17.52
CA PHE A 18 10.34 -27.60 -16.90
C PHE A 18 10.22 -26.38 -17.84
N ASN A 19 9.83 -26.58 -19.11
CA ASN A 19 9.62 -25.51 -20.10
C ASN A 19 8.19 -24.94 -20.09
N SER A 20 7.41 -25.21 -19.04
CA SER A 20 6.10 -24.57 -18.89
C SER A 20 6.28 -23.05 -18.74
N LYS A 21 5.81 -22.28 -19.73
CA LYS A 21 5.76 -20.81 -19.68
C LYS A 21 4.78 -20.28 -18.63
N GLU A 22 3.97 -21.15 -18.02
CA GLU A 22 2.89 -20.77 -17.10
C GLU A 22 3.35 -20.28 -15.72
N PRO A 23 4.26 -20.96 -14.98
CA PRO A 23 4.82 -20.44 -13.73
C PRO A 23 5.42 -19.03 -13.89
N ASN A 24 6.17 -18.82 -14.97
CA ASN A 24 6.82 -17.54 -15.27
C ASN A 24 5.81 -16.41 -15.56
N LYS A 25 4.69 -16.72 -16.23
CA LYS A 25 3.61 -15.73 -16.46
C LYS A 25 2.92 -15.35 -15.14
N LYS A 26 2.60 -16.31 -14.28
CA LYS A 26 1.99 -16.04 -12.96
C LYS A 26 2.90 -15.20 -12.07
N LEU A 27 4.20 -15.52 -12.04
CA LEU A 27 5.20 -14.76 -11.30
C LEU A 27 5.32 -13.32 -11.84
N LYS A 28 5.43 -13.16 -13.17
CA LYS A 28 5.53 -11.84 -13.81
C LYS A 28 4.30 -10.98 -13.56
N LEU A 29 3.09 -11.54 -13.64
CA LEU A 29 1.85 -10.84 -13.33
C LEU A 29 1.78 -10.42 -11.86
N ALA A 30 2.18 -11.30 -10.94
CA ALA A 30 2.23 -10.97 -9.52
C ALA A 30 3.20 -9.81 -9.23
N ILE A 31 4.37 -9.80 -9.87
CA ILE A 31 5.38 -8.73 -9.74
C ILE A 31 4.87 -7.41 -10.33
N ILE A 32 4.31 -7.42 -11.54
CA ILE A 32 3.80 -6.20 -12.20
C ILE A 32 2.66 -5.57 -11.39
N ASN A 33 1.71 -6.37 -10.92
CA ASN A 33 0.61 -5.88 -10.08
C ASN A 33 1.14 -5.33 -8.74
N SER A 34 2.16 -5.96 -8.16
CA SER A 34 2.81 -5.47 -6.94
C SER A 34 3.44 -4.10 -7.14
N LYS A 35 4.20 -3.92 -8.23
CA LYS A 35 4.85 -2.65 -8.57
C LYS A 35 3.85 -1.54 -8.83
N LYS A 36 2.75 -1.84 -9.55
CA LYS A 36 1.71 -0.85 -9.83
C LYS A 36 0.99 -0.39 -8.56
N SER A 37 0.63 -1.33 -7.68
CA SER A 37 0.02 -1.01 -6.38
C SER A 37 0.96 -0.17 -5.50
N ALA A 38 2.24 -0.56 -5.41
CA ALA A 38 3.23 0.19 -4.65
C ALA A 38 3.43 1.61 -5.21
N ALA A 39 3.49 1.78 -6.53
CA ALA A 39 3.60 3.10 -7.16
C ALA A 39 2.42 4.02 -6.84
N MET A 40 1.18 3.49 -6.86
CA MET A 40 0.00 4.26 -6.45
C MET A 40 0.04 4.61 -4.96
N GLY A 41 0.50 3.68 -4.11
CA GLY A 41 0.73 3.94 -2.70
C GLY A 41 1.73 5.07 -2.44
N VAL A 42 2.86 5.06 -3.14
CA VAL A 42 3.86 6.13 -3.07
C VAL A 42 3.25 7.47 -3.45
N TRP A 43 2.47 7.51 -4.54
CA TRP A 43 1.82 8.74 -4.98
C TRP A 43 0.88 9.32 -3.92
N PHE A 44 0.07 8.46 -3.30
CA PHE A 44 -0.86 8.88 -2.24
C PHE A 44 -0.17 9.31 -0.95
N LEU A 45 1.01 8.76 -0.66
CA LEU A 45 1.78 9.12 0.53
C LEU A 45 2.66 10.36 0.34
N LEU A 46 3.03 10.68 -0.90
CA LEU A 46 4.00 11.73 -1.20
C LEU A 46 3.57 13.10 -0.68
N VAL A 47 2.31 13.48 -0.92
CA VAL A 47 1.76 14.78 -0.50
C VAL A 47 1.77 14.95 1.04
N PRO A 48 1.16 14.05 1.83
CA PRO A 48 1.14 14.21 3.28
C PRO A 48 2.52 14.06 3.92
N CYS A 49 3.38 13.17 3.41
CA CYS A 49 4.76 13.07 3.91
C CYS A 49 5.59 14.32 3.59
N TYR A 50 5.42 14.90 2.41
CA TYR A 50 6.10 16.14 2.05
C TYR A 50 5.69 17.30 2.96
N PHE A 51 4.40 17.40 3.29
CA PHE A 51 3.91 18.40 4.24
C PHE A 51 4.50 18.22 5.64
N LEU A 52 4.48 17.00 6.18
CA LEU A 52 5.10 16.71 7.49
C LEU A 52 6.60 17.03 7.48
N PHE A 53 7.28 16.72 6.39
CA PHE A 53 8.69 17.06 6.23
C PHE A 53 8.91 18.58 6.27
N MET A 54 8.10 19.37 5.56
CA MET A 54 8.17 20.83 5.59
C MET A 54 7.97 21.42 6.99
N ILE A 55 6.98 20.91 7.73
CA ILE A 55 6.74 21.30 9.12
C ILE A 55 7.96 20.99 9.98
N VAL A 56 8.50 19.77 9.89
CA VAL A 56 9.70 19.41 10.67
C VAL A 56 10.89 20.31 10.34
N MET A 57 11.11 20.60 9.06
CA MET A 57 12.19 21.51 8.63
C MET A 57 12.03 22.92 9.21
N LYS A 58 10.81 23.46 9.19
CA LYS A 58 10.55 24.81 9.71
C LYS A 58 10.63 24.88 11.23
N TYR A 59 9.92 24.01 11.95
CA TYR A 59 9.79 24.13 13.40
C TYR A 59 10.94 23.49 14.18
N TYR A 60 11.54 22.41 13.67
CA TYR A 60 12.63 21.72 14.38
C TYR A 60 14.01 22.23 13.94
N PHE A 61 14.22 22.38 12.63
CA PHE A 61 15.51 22.83 12.09
C PHE A 61 15.60 24.36 11.91
N ASN A 62 14.52 25.10 12.19
CA ASN A 62 14.44 26.56 11.99
C ASN A 62 14.82 27.01 10.56
N VAL A 63 14.58 26.14 9.57
CA VAL A 63 14.85 26.44 8.17
C VAL A 63 13.73 27.36 7.67
N ASN A 64 14.07 28.64 7.53
CA ASN A 64 13.12 29.66 7.13
C ASN A 64 13.21 29.90 5.61
N LEU A 65 12.60 29.00 4.84
CA LEU A 65 12.52 29.09 3.39
C LEU A 65 11.15 29.59 2.98
N HIS A 66 11.11 30.58 2.08
CA HIS A 66 9.88 31.18 1.59
C HIS A 66 8.91 30.16 0.95
N VAL A 67 9.44 29.07 0.39
CA VAL A 67 8.62 27.97 -0.16
C VAL A 67 7.76 27.29 0.91
N ILE A 68 8.24 27.22 2.16
CA ILE A 68 7.49 26.63 3.27
C ILE A 68 6.31 27.52 3.64
N ASP A 69 6.54 28.84 3.71
CA ASP A 69 5.50 29.82 4.04
C ASP A 69 4.37 29.81 2.98
N ILE A 70 4.74 29.79 1.69
CA ILE A 70 3.76 29.68 0.59
C ILE A 70 2.91 28.41 0.74
N PHE A 71 3.53 27.30 1.13
CA PHE A 71 2.83 26.03 1.28
C PHE A 71 1.91 26.03 2.51
N GLU A 72 2.35 26.57 3.65
CA GLU A 72 1.50 26.76 4.83
C GLU A 72 0.32 27.69 4.53
N ASP A 73 0.55 28.81 3.86
CA ASP A 73 -0.49 29.77 3.46
C ASP A 73 -1.51 29.11 2.52
N PHE A 74 -1.06 28.26 1.61
CA PHE A 74 -1.95 27.47 0.76
C PHE A 74 -2.85 26.55 1.60
N ILE A 75 -2.28 25.84 2.56
CA ILE A 75 -3.05 24.95 3.44
C ILE A 75 -4.02 25.74 4.32
N ALA A 76 -3.59 26.85 4.90
CA ALA A 76 -4.44 27.76 5.67
C ALA A 76 -5.56 28.36 4.82
N SER A 77 -5.32 28.58 3.52
CA SER A 77 -6.36 29.05 2.59
C SER A 77 -7.46 28.01 2.36
N LEU A 78 -7.14 26.71 2.47
CA LEU A 78 -8.13 25.63 2.37
C LEU A 78 -9.09 25.63 3.56
N ASP A 79 -8.73 26.21 4.71
CA ASP A 79 -9.62 26.25 5.88
C ASP A 79 -10.59 27.45 5.88
N LYS A 80 -10.46 28.39 4.92
CA LYS A 80 -11.23 29.64 4.90
C LYS A 80 -12.70 29.48 4.49
N SER A 81 -13.07 28.45 3.75
CA SER A 81 -14.44 28.20 3.29
C SER A 81 -14.99 26.88 3.83
N PRO A 82 -16.29 26.79 4.18
CA PRO A 82 -16.90 25.56 4.68
C PRO A 82 -16.74 24.37 3.72
N LEU A 83 -16.72 24.62 2.40
CA LEU A 83 -16.52 23.58 1.39
C LEU A 83 -15.05 23.15 1.29
N THR A 84 -14.11 24.09 1.44
CA THR A 84 -12.69 23.81 1.35
C THR A 84 -12.13 23.17 2.63
N LYS A 85 -12.80 23.39 3.77
CA LYS A 85 -12.45 22.81 5.06
C LYS A 85 -12.37 21.28 5.06
N PHE A 86 -13.17 20.61 4.23
CA PHE A 86 -13.12 19.15 4.08
C PHE A 86 -12.00 18.66 3.15
N ILE A 87 -11.43 19.54 2.32
CA ILE A 87 -10.40 19.18 1.34
C ILE A 87 -9.11 18.79 2.06
N ALA A 88 -8.66 19.58 3.04
CA ALA A 88 -7.42 19.29 3.75
C ALA A 88 -7.46 17.92 4.47
N PRO A 89 -8.46 17.59 5.32
CA PRO A 89 -8.59 16.26 5.90
C PRO A 89 -8.66 15.14 4.86
N LEU A 90 -9.37 15.36 3.75
CA LEU A 90 -9.46 14.37 2.67
C LEU A 90 -8.10 14.08 2.03
N PHE A 91 -7.27 15.11 1.83
CA PHE A 91 -5.92 14.92 1.27
C PHE A 91 -4.95 14.32 2.29
N PHE A 92 -4.93 14.80 3.53
CA PHE A 92 -3.95 14.38 4.54
C PHE A 92 -4.28 13.07 5.23
N VAL A 93 -5.55 12.69 5.29
CA VAL A 93 -6.01 11.45 5.92
C VAL A 93 -6.58 10.50 4.87
N GLY A 94 -7.42 11.00 3.96
CA GLY A 94 -8.06 10.16 2.93
C GLY A 94 -7.06 9.54 1.95
N LEU A 95 -6.05 10.27 1.48
CA LEU A 95 -5.04 9.70 0.57
C LEU A 95 -4.20 8.60 1.25
N PRO A 96 -3.63 8.79 2.46
CA PRO A 96 -2.99 7.71 3.19
C PRO A 96 -3.88 6.48 3.40
N ILE A 97 -5.16 6.67 3.74
CA ILE A 97 -6.13 5.57 3.89
C ILE A 97 -6.30 4.82 2.56
N ALA A 98 -6.47 5.54 1.44
CA ALA A 98 -6.53 4.91 0.12
C ALA A 98 -5.23 4.13 -0.18
N GLY A 99 -4.08 4.68 0.23
CA GLY A 99 -2.77 4.02 0.14
C GLY A 99 -2.72 2.71 0.92
N ILE A 100 -3.25 2.70 2.15
CA ILE A 100 -3.39 1.49 2.98
C ILE A 100 -4.23 0.45 2.24
N VAL A 101 -5.42 0.83 1.77
CA VAL A 101 -6.35 -0.10 1.10
C VAL A 101 -5.71 -0.72 -0.14
N ILE A 102 -5.12 0.09 -1.03
CA ILE A 102 -4.51 -0.41 -2.27
C ILE A 102 -3.31 -1.33 -1.99
N ASN A 103 -2.51 -1.04 -0.98
CA ASN A 103 -1.35 -1.86 -0.64
C ASN A 103 -1.73 -3.13 0.11
N LEU A 104 -2.74 -3.07 0.99
CA LEU A 104 -3.32 -4.24 1.65
C LEU A 104 -3.95 -5.20 0.65
N LEU A 105 -4.71 -4.70 -0.33
CA LEU A 105 -5.27 -5.52 -1.41
C LEU A 105 -4.20 -6.18 -2.29
N SER A 106 -3.01 -5.60 -2.38
CA SER A 106 -1.88 -6.22 -3.09
C SER A 106 -1.23 -7.35 -2.27
N VAL A 107 -1.31 -7.28 -0.95
CA VAL A 107 -0.74 -8.25 0.00
C VAL A 107 -1.70 -9.41 0.27
N MET A 108 -3.00 -9.13 0.37
CA MET A 108 -4.04 -10.12 0.65
C MET A 108 -4.69 -10.64 -0.63
N PHE A 109 -4.67 -11.97 -0.80
CA PHE A 109 -5.43 -12.66 -1.83
C PHE A 109 -6.57 -13.44 -1.18
N PHE A 110 -7.79 -13.17 -1.61
CA PHE A 110 -8.99 -13.89 -1.20
C PHE A 110 -9.40 -14.82 -2.34
N GLU A 111 -9.30 -16.13 -2.12
CA GLU A 111 -9.88 -17.13 -3.02
C GLU A 111 -11.11 -17.72 -2.34
N TYR A 112 -12.28 -17.54 -2.97
CA TYR A 112 -13.52 -18.16 -2.50
C TYR A 112 -13.68 -19.52 -3.17
N ASP A 113 -13.55 -20.58 -2.38
CA ASP A 113 -13.84 -21.93 -2.83
C ASP A 113 -15.36 -22.17 -2.74
N LYS A 114 -16.02 -22.16 -3.90
CA LYS A 114 -17.47 -22.38 -4.01
C LYS A 114 -17.88 -23.80 -3.65
N GLU A 115 -17.02 -24.80 -3.83
CA GLU A 115 -17.35 -26.20 -3.55
C GLU A 115 -17.28 -26.50 -2.06
N GLN A 116 -16.28 -25.95 -1.37
CA GLN A 116 -16.13 -26.14 0.08
C GLN A 116 -16.79 -25.04 0.93
N LYS A 117 -17.33 -23.99 0.32
CA LYS A 117 -17.84 -22.77 0.98
C LYS A 117 -16.80 -22.15 1.93
N GLN A 118 -15.53 -22.19 1.56
CA GLN A 118 -14.42 -21.67 2.36
C GLN A 118 -13.81 -20.43 1.72
N ILE A 119 -13.40 -19.48 2.55
CA ILE A 119 -12.61 -18.33 2.13
C ILE A 119 -11.15 -18.65 2.44
N ASN A 120 -10.37 -18.94 1.41
CA ASN A 120 -8.93 -19.12 1.52
C ASN A 120 -8.27 -17.74 1.46
N MET A 121 -7.85 -17.24 2.61
CA MET A 121 -7.07 -16.00 2.70
C MET A 121 -5.58 -16.35 2.62
N SER A 122 -4.91 -15.87 1.59
CA SER A 122 -3.46 -16.00 1.43
C SER A 122 -2.79 -14.63 1.56
N VAL A 123 -1.85 -14.50 2.48
CA VAL A 123 -1.05 -13.29 2.67
C VAL A 123 0.30 -13.46 1.96
N LYS A 124 0.57 -12.64 0.94
CA LYS A 124 1.88 -12.60 0.27
C LYS A 124 2.74 -11.52 0.89
N LEU A 125 3.86 -11.91 1.48
CA LEU A 125 4.85 -10.98 2.03
C LEU A 125 5.49 -10.15 0.89
N LYS A 126 5.04 -8.90 0.77
CA LYS A 126 5.55 -7.90 -0.18
C LYS A 126 6.13 -6.74 0.62
N PRO A 127 7.46 -6.70 0.87
CA PRO A 127 8.05 -5.78 1.84
C PRO A 127 7.78 -4.32 1.51
N LEU A 128 7.81 -3.92 0.23
CA LEU A 128 7.50 -2.54 -0.17
C LEU A 128 6.04 -2.15 0.10
N ASN A 129 5.09 -3.02 -0.21
CA ASN A 129 3.68 -2.75 0.07
C ASN A 129 3.42 -2.70 1.59
N ILE A 130 4.06 -3.58 2.35
CA ILE A 130 3.98 -3.58 3.82
C ILE A 130 4.58 -2.28 4.38
N LEU A 131 5.75 -1.86 3.90
CA LEU A 131 6.39 -0.60 4.31
C LEU A 131 5.47 0.60 4.04
N LEU A 132 4.85 0.65 2.85
CA LEU A 132 3.90 1.71 2.51
C LEU A 132 2.68 1.72 3.43
N VAL A 133 2.13 0.55 3.79
CA VAL A 133 1.04 0.45 4.77
C VAL A 133 1.47 1.02 6.12
N ILE A 134 2.66 0.66 6.61
CA ILE A 134 3.18 1.15 7.90
C ILE A 134 3.37 2.66 7.86
N MET A 135 3.95 3.20 6.79
CA MET A 135 4.14 4.64 6.61
C MET A 135 2.80 5.39 6.55
N SER A 136 1.82 4.87 5.79
CA SER A 136 0.49 5.46 5.72
C SER A 136 -0.21 5.44 7.08
N LEU A 137 -0.09 4.34 7.83
CA LEU A 137 -0.63 4.25 9.19
C LEU A 137 0.01 5.29 10.10
N ALA A 138 1.34 5.45 10.06
CA ALA A 138 2.04 6.46 10.87
C ALA A 138 1.54 7.88 10.56
N VAL A 139 1.38 8.23 9.27
CA VAL A 139 0.84 9.52 8.84
C VAL A 139 -0.57 9.72 9.37
N VAL A 140 -1.47 8.75 9.18
CA VAL A 140 -2.86 8.81 9.68
C VAL A 140 -2.88 8.98 11.20
N SER A 141 -2.06 8.23 11.93
CA SER A 141 -1.96 8.32 13.38
C SER A 141 -1.52 9.71 13.84
N ILE A 142 -0.54 10.33 13.18
CA ILE A 142 -0.10 11.71 13.50
C ILE A 142 -1.27 12.69 13.36
N PHE A 143 -2.01 12.63 12.25
CA PHE A 143 -3.14 13.53 12.02
C PHE A 143 -4.32 13.26 12.97
N ILE A 144 -4.64 12.00 13.27
CA ILE A 144 -5.68 11.67 14.25
C ILE A 144 -5.29 12.16 15.65
N LEU A 145 -4.04 11.97 16.06
CA LEU A 145 -3.56 12.47 17.35
C LEU A 145 -3.65 13.99 17.42
N TYR A 146 -3.23 14.68 16.36
CA TYR A 146 -3.37 16.14 16.26
C TYR A 146 -4.84 16.58 16.42
N LEU A 147 -5.77 15.95 15.70
CA LEU A 147 -7.20 16.24 15.81
C LEU A 147 -7.75 15.99 17.21
N ILE A 148 -7.32 14.91 17.87
CA ILE A 148 -7.72 14.60 19.24
C ILE A 148 -7.20 15.67 20.20
N THR A 149 -5.92 16.05 20.09
CA THR A 149 -5.31 17.08 20.94
C THR A 149 -5.98 18.44 20.76
N GLU A 150 -6.28 18.84 19.52
CA GLU A 150 -6.96 20.10 19.22
C GLU A 150 -8.40 20.13 19.76
N ASN A 151 -9.14 19.00 19.71
CA ASN A 151 -10.51 18.95 20.25
C ASN A 151 -10.57 18.73 21.79
N LEU A 152 -9.47 18.31 22.43
CA LEU A 152 -9.40 18.12 23.89
C LEU A 152 -8.92 19.38 24.64
N HIS A 153 -8.36 20.37 23.94
CA HIS A 153 -8.05 21.68 24.47
C HIS A 153 -8.97 22.73 23.81
N PRO A 154 -10.21 22.91 24.33
CA PRO A 154 -11.12 23.94 23.85
C PRO A 154 -10.63 25.37 24.18
#